data_AF-A0A8T7HTU6-F1
#
_entry.id   AF-A0A8T7HTU6-F1
#
_cell.length_a   1.000
_cell.length_b   1.000
_cell.length_c   1.000
_cell.angle_alpha   90.00
_cell.angle_beta   90.00
_cell.angle_gamma   90.00
#
_symmetry.space_group_name_H-M   'P 1'
#
loop_
_entity.id
_entity.type
_entity.pdbx_description
1 polymer ?
#
loop_
_entity_poly.entity_id
_entity_poly.type
_entity_poly.pdbx_seq_one_letter_code
_entity_poly.pdbx_strand_id
1 'polypeptide(L)' 'MKKKLTQSEEFEILKLVLDKFLWMGFGIMAYGFYTLMTGQYDSLMRGASFMFGGAIVLIIFIVLLIKEYEIVK' A
#
# COMPACT_ATOMS: atom_id res chain seq x y z
N MET A 1 -19.96 27.30 7.06
CA MET A 1 -20.60 26.26 6.25
C MET A 1 -19.55 25.23 5.88
N LYS A 2 -19.70 23.95 6.26
CA LYS A 2 -18.79 22.89 5.81
C LYS A 2 -19.07 22.63 4.34
N LYS A 3 -18.09 22.86 3.45
CA LYS A 3 -18.22 22.51 2.03
C LYS A 3 -18.25 20.98 1.94
N LYS A 4 -19.32 20.42 1.39
CA LYS A 4 -19.36 19.01 0.99
C LYS A 4 -18.67 18.92 -0.36
N LEU A 5 -17.77 17.96 -0.50
CA LEU A 5 -17.10 17.66 -1.75
C LEU A 5 -18.10 16.99 -2.69
N THR A 6 -17.91 17.22 -3.99
CA THR A 6 -18.62 16.45 -5.01
C THR A 6 -18.03 15.04 -5.07
N GLN A 7 -18.82 14.05 -5.49
CA GLN A 7 -18.39 12.66 -5.58
C GLN A 7 -17.12 12.49 -6.45
N SER A 8 -16.95 13.33 -7.47
CA SER A 8 -15.75 13.39 -8.30
C SER A 8 -14.51 13.87 -7.54
N GLU A 9 -14.65 14.91 -6.71
CA GLU A 9 -13.54 15.42 -5.88
C GLU A 9 -13.16 14.41 -4.79
N GLU A 10 -14.14 13.73 -4.19
CA GLU A 10 -13.88 12.67 -3.21
C GLU A 10 -13.11 11.51 -3.83
N PHE A 11 -13.45 11.13 -5.07
CA PHE A 11 -12.74 10.09 -5.82
C PHE A 11 -11.30 10.49 -6.19
N GLU A 12 -11.07 11.75 -6.57
CA GLU A 12 -9.72 12.27 -6.82
C GLU A 12 -8.85 12.25 -5.57
N ILE A 13 -9.41 12.67 -4.44
CA ILE A 13 -8.73 12.62 -3.15
C ILE A 13 -8.44 11.17 -2.76
N LEU A 14 -9.39 10.25 -2.95
CA LEU A 14 -9.18 8.82 -2.67
C LEU A 14 -8.00 8.27 -3.46
N LYS A 15 -7.89 8.57 -4.76
CA LYS A 15 -6.74 8.16 -5.59
C LYS A 15 -5.41 8.71 -5.04
N LEU A 16 -5.37 9.98 -4.67
CA LEU A 16 -4.18 10.62 -4.12
C LEU A 16 -3.78 10.04 -2.75
N VAL A 17 -4.75 9.76 -1.90
CA VAL A 17 -4.52 9.17 -0.58
C VAL A 17 -4.03 7.73 -0.72
N LEU A 18 -4.66 6.97 -1.61
CA LEU A 18 -4.30 5.58 -1.87
C LEU A 18 -2.87 5.46 -2.42
N ASP A 19 -2.46 6.34 -3.34
CA ASP A 19 -1.08 6.37 -3.84
C ASP A 19 -0.07 6.50 -2.68
N LYS A 20 -0.32 7.42 -1.73
CA LYS A 20 0.55 7.58 -0.55
C LYS A 20 0.59 6.33 0.34
N PHE A 21 -0.51 5.58 0.44
CA PHE A 21 -0.54 4.32 1.18
C PHE A 21 0.15 3.17 0.43
N LEU A 22 0.03 3.11 -0.90
CA LEU A 22 0.78 2.19 -1.76
C LEU A 22 2.29 2.38 -1.58
N TRP A 23 2.75 3.63 -1.52
CA TRP A 23 4.16 3.96 -1.21
C TRP A 23 4.63 3.39 0.13
N MET A 24 3.76 3.31 1.14
CA MET A 24 4.09 2.71 2.44
C MET A 24 4.30 1.19 2.32
N GLY A 25 3.38 0.49 1.66
CA GLY A 25 3.52 -0.96 1.41
C GLY A 25 4.78 -1.29 0.60
N PHE A 26 5.06 -0.47 -0.42
CA PHE A 26 6.29 -0.56 -1.19
C PHE A 26 7.54 -0.32 -0.34
N GLY A 27 7.53 0.69 0.54
CA GLY A 27 8.63 0.96 1.45
C GLY A 27 8.93 -0.20 2.40
N ILE A 28 7.90 -0.86 2.93
CA ILE A 28 8.06 -2.06 3.78
C ILE A 28 8.70 -3.19 2.99
N MET A 29 8.26 -3.44 1.74
CA MET A 29 8.87 -4.46 0.89
C MET A 29 10.32 -4.12 0.53
N ALA A 30 10.61 -2.86 0.20
CA ALA A 30 11.96 -2.39 -0.11
C ALA A 30 12.90 -2.56 1.11
N TYR A 31 12.40 -2.29 2.31
CA TYR A 31 13.14 -2.57 3.55
C TYR A 31 13.36 -4.07 3.76
N GLY A 32 12.34 -4.90 3.56
CA GLY A 32 12.48 -6.36 3.61
C GLY A 32 13.53 -6.86 2.63
N PHE A 33 13.51 -6.39 1.39
CA PHE A 33 14.51 -6.71 0.38
C PHE A 33 15.91 -6.24 0.78
N TYR A 34 16.04 -5.02 1.30
CA TYR A 34 17.32 -4.51 1.81
C TYR A 34 17.89 -5.38 2.93
N THR A 35 17.04 -5.83 3.87
CA THR A 35 17.48 -6.74 4.95
C THR A 35 17.91 -8.11 4.45
N LEU A 36 17.31 -8.60 3.34
CA LEU A 36 17.77 -9.84 2.68
C LEU A 36 19.13 -9.65 2.02
N MET A 37 19.36 -8.50 1.38
CA MET A 37 20.61 -8.21 0.66
C MET A 37 21.79 -7.94 1.60
N THR A 38 21.54 -7.41 2.80
CA THR A 38 22.60 -6.97 3.73
C THR A 38 22.81 -7.87 4.93
N GLY A 39 21.91 -8.84 5.15
CA GLY A 39 21.90 -9.65 6.36
C GLY A 39 22.65 -10.99 6.24
N GLN A 40 23.46 -11.33 7.24
CA GLN A 40 24.09 -12.65 7.37
C GLN A 40 23.09 -13.73 7.85
N TYR A 41 23.42 -14.99 7.61
CA TYR A 41 22.76 -16.30 7.82
C TYR A 41 21.35 -16.40 8.51
N ASP A 42 20.98 -15.56 9.48
CA ASP A 42 19.65 -15.53 10.12
C ASP A 42 18.66 -14.49 9.54
N SER A 43 19.11 -13.68 8.58
CA SER A 43 18.35 -12.52 8.10
C SER A 43 17.28 -12.88 7.06
N LEU A 44 17.34 -14.10 6.51
CA LEU A 44 16.43 -14.59 5.47
C LEU A 44 14.99 -14.65 5.95
N MET A 45 14.73 -15.24 7.12
CA MET A 45 13.36 -15.32 7.66
C MET A 45 12.80 -13.95 7.98
N ARG A 46 13.63 -13.05 8.52
CA ARG A 46 13.21 -11.70 8.91
C ARG A 46 12.89 -10.86 7.68
N GLY A 47 13.76 -10.86 6.67
CA GLY A 47 13.52 -10.13 5.43
C GLY A 47 12.33 -10.68 4.64
N ALA A 48 12.16 -12.00 4.59
CA ALA A 48 10.97 -12.62 4.01
C ALA A 48 9.69 -12.21 4.75
N SER A 49 9.70 -12.12 6.09
CA SER A 49 8.53 -11.68 6.85
C SER A 49 8.12 -10.23 6.54
N PHE A 50 9.09 -9.33 6.37
CA PHE A 50 8.82 -7.94 5.97
C PHE A 50 8.32 -7.85 4.53
N MET A 51 8.88 -8.63 3.61
CA MET A 51 8.40 -8.69 2.22
C MET A 51 6.96 -9.22 2.13
N PHE A 52 6.64 -10.30 2.83
CA PHE A 52 5.28 -10.83 2.87
C PHE A 52 4.30 -9.86 3.54
N GLY A 53 4.71 -9.22 4.64
CA GLY A 53 3.90 -8.19 5.29
C GLY A 53 3.58 -7.02 4.35
N GLY A 54 4.59 -6.50 3.66
CA GLY A 54 4.41 -5.43 2.67
C GLY A 54 3.53 -5.85 1.49
N ALA A 55 3.68 -7.08 0.99
CA ALA A 55 2.85 -7.62 -0.07
C ALA A 55 1.38 -7.74 0.34
N ILE A 56 1.09 -8.22 1.57
CA ILE A 56 -0.28 -8.31 2.10
C ILE A 56 -0.91 -6.91 2.18
N VAL A 57 -0.18 -5.92 2.70
CA VAL A 57 -0.65 -4.53 2.79
C VAL A 57 -1.01 -3.99 1.41
N LEU A 58 -0.15 -4.20 0.40
CA LEU A 58 -0.42 -3.77 -0.98
C LEU A 58 -1.65 -4.45 -1.58
N ILE A 59 -1.81 -5.75 -1.38
CA ILE A 59 -2.97 -6.50 -1.86
C ILE A 59 -4.26 -5.94 -1.25
N ILE A 60 -4.27 -5.66 0.06
CA ILE A 60 -5.44 -5.06 0.73
C ILE A 60 -5.80 -3.72 0.09
N PHE A 61 -4.81 -2.83 -0.14
CA PHE A 61 -5.06 -1.53 -0.76
C PHE A 61 -5.54 -1.63 -2.20
N ILE A 62 -5.00 -2.57 -3.00
CA ILE A 62 -5.45 -2.82 -4.36
C ILE A 62 -6.90 -3.33 -4.37
N VAL A 63 -7.26 -4.24 -3.46
CA VAL A 63 -8.64 -4.74 -3.35
C VAL A 63 -9.61 -3.63 -2.95
N LEU A 64 -9.21 -2.75 -2.02
CA LEU A 64 -10.01 -1.57 -1.68
C LEU A 64 -10.19 -0.64 -2.89
N LEU A 65 -9.14 -0.43 -3.68
CA LEU A 65 -9.21 0.37 -4.91
C LEU A 65 -10.23 -0.21 -5.89
N ILE A 66 -10.13 -1.51 -6.20
CA ILE A 66 -11.02 -2.16 -7.17
C ILE A 66 -12.48 -2.07 -6.72
N LYS A 67 -12.74 -2.34 -5.43
CA LYS A 67 -14.10 -2.24 -4.88
C LYS A 67 -14.69 -0.85 -4.97
N GLU A 68 -13.93 0.19 -4.62
CA GLU A 68 -14.40 1.57 -4.76
C GLU A 68 -14.52 2.00 -6.23
N TYR A 69 -13.60 1.56 -7.10
CA TYR A 69 -13.66 1.88 -8.52
C TYR A 69 -14.87 1.26 -9.22
N GLU A 70 -15.28 0.04 -8.83
CA GLU A 70 -16.52 -0.59 -9.30
C GLU A 70 -17.78 0.12 -8.81
N ILE A 71 -17.77 0.74 -7.63
CA ILE A 71 -18.92 1.50 -7.11
C ILE A 71 -19.09 2.84 -7.85
N VAL A 72 -18.00 3.41 -8.36
CA VAL A 72 -18.00 4.72 -9.05
C VAL A 72 -18.32 4.59 -10.55
N LYS A 73 -18.25 3.40 -11.14
CA LYS A 73 -18.51 3.17 -12.57
C LYS A 73 -19.95 2.74 -12.83
#